data_AF-X1GB69-F1
#
_entry.id   AF-X1GB69-F1
#
_cell.length_a   1.000
_cell.length_b   1.000
_cell.length_c   1.000
_cell.angle_alpha   90.00
_cell.angle_beta   90.00
_cell.angle_gamma   90.00
#
_symmetry.space_group_name_H-M   'P 1'
#
loop_
_entity.id
_entity.type
_entity.pdbx_description
1 polymer ?
#
loop_
_entity_poly.entity_id
_entity_poly.type
_entity_poly.pdbx_seq_one_letter_code
_entity_poly.pdbx_strand_id
1 'polypeptide(L)'
;MNIKELREQAIKRYENGESPKEIYQSLGKGKTWFFKWLKRYKLDGKDWAKSHPYRPHQSPKRIDKIMEQTVIETRKYLERKQYSQIGALAISYDLNKQGIISPPISTINKILRRNNLVLKRTKYTPKGVSYPSLVITHSNYVHQIDIVGPRYLKEDGRFYSINIIDAFDRRNSTNPERRQNRIAVTKGLVSSWQTLG
;
A
#
# COMPACT_ATOMS: atom_id res chain seq x y z
N MET A 1 10.07 30.03 11.17
CA MET A 1 11.30 29.70 11.93
C MET A 1 11.35 28.21 12.18
N ASN A 2 12.42 27.54 11.76
CA ASN A 2 12.62 26.11 11.99
C ASN A 2 12.83 25.84 13.48
N ILE A 3 12.41 24.68 13.98
CA ILE A 3 12.62 24.24 15.37
C ILE A 3 14.11 24.26 15.75
N LYS A 4 15.01 23.99 14.80
CA LYS A 4 16.47 24.07 15.01
C LYS A 4 16.92 25.51 15.29
N GLU A 5 16.50 26.47 14.45
CA GLU A 5 16.81 27.89 14.60
C GLU A 5 16.28 28.44 15.94
N LEU A 6 15.11 27.97 16.38
CA LEU A 6 14.51 28.35 17.66
C LEU A 6 15.35 27.91 18.87
N ARG A 7 16.04 26.77 18.76
CA ARG A 7 16.97 26.28 19.79
C ARG A 7 18.25 27.12 19.80
N GLU A 8 18.84 27.35 18.62
CA GLU A 8 20.06 28.14 18.45
C GLU A 8 19.87 29.59 18.92
N GLN A 9 18.74 30.22 18.59
CA GLN A 9 18.39 31.55 19.06
C GLN A 9 18.25 31.61 20.59
N ALA A 10 17.63 30.61 21.21
CA ALA A 10 17.46 30.56 22.66
C ALA A 10 18.81 30.50 23.39
N ILE A 11 19.77 29.72 22.87
CA ILE A 11 21.11 29.63 23.45
C ILE A 11 21.92 30.90 23.19
N LYS A 12 21.86 31.47 21.99
CA LYS A 12 22.55 32.73 21.69
C LYS A 12 22.10 33.88 22.62
N ARG A 13 20.80 33.97 22.90
CA ARG A 13 20.25 34.95 23.87
C ARG A 13 20.74 34.71 25.29
N TYR A 14 20.86 33.45 25.69
CA TYR A 14 21.42 33.07 26.99
C TYR A 14 22.90 33.43 27.11
N GLU A 15 23.71 33.22 26.06
CA GLU A 15 25.11 33.63 26.03
C GLU A 15 25.27 35.16 26.06
N ASN A 16 24.31 35.90 25.50
CA ASN A 16 24.25 37.36 25.58
C ASN A 16 23.79 37.88 26.96
N GLY A 17 23.55 37.00 27.94
CA GLY A 17 23.25 37.39 29.33
C GLY A 17 21.76 37.54 29.66
N GLU A 18 20.84 37.24 28.74
CA GLU A 18 19.41 37.28 29.04
C GLU A 18 18.98 36.17 30.02
N SER A 19 17.99 36.46 30.87
CA SER A 19 17.55 35.47 31.85
C SER A 19 16.81 34.29 31.17
N PRO A 20 17.00 33.04 31.64
CA PRO A 20 16.27 31.89 31.10
C PRO A 20 14.75 32.09 31.03
N LYS A 21 14.17 32.80 32.02
CA LYS A 21 12.74 33.06 32.13
C LYS A 21 12.22 33.91 30.99
N GLU A 22 12.91 35.01 30.68
CA GLU A 22 12.55 35.91 29.59
C GLU A 22 12.71 35.22 28.23
N ILE A 23 13.74 34.40 28.06
CA ILE A 23 14.00 33.67 26.82
C ILE A 23 12.87 32.69 26.52
N TYR A 24 12.52 31.79 27.45
CA TYR A 24 11.50 30.79 27.15
C TYR A 24 10.09 31.40 27.06
N GLN A 25 9.78 32.44 27.83
CA GLN A 25 8.48 33.12 27.73
C GLN A 25 8.32 33.86 26.39
N SER A 26 9.33 34.63 25.97
CA SER A 26 9.29 35.35 24.69
C SER A 26 9.28 34.42 23.47
N LEU A 27 9.85 33.21 23.58
CA LEU A 27 9.81 32.19 22.54
C LEU A 27 8.57 31.27 22.60
N GLY A 28 7.65 31.49 23.55
CA GLY A 28 6.47 30.65 23.76
C GLY A 28 6.81 29.19 24.09
N LYS A 29 7.89 28.96 24.85
CA LYS A 29 8.37 27.64 25.29
C LYS A 29 8.32 27.51 26.81
N GLY A 30 8.25 26.27 27.28
CA GLY A 30 8.28 25.97 28.72
C GLY A 30 9.70 25.94 29.29
N LYS A 31 9.80 26.12 30.62
CA LYS A 31 11.04 25.98 31.40
C LYS A 31 11.80 24.69 31.06
N THR A 32 11.10 23.55 31.02
CA THR A 32 11.67 22.22 30.73
C THR A 32 12.28 22.13 29.34
N TRP A 33 11.68 22.79 28.35
CA TRP A 33 12.21 22.84 26.98
C TRP A 33 13.54 23.57 26.94
N PHE A 34 13.64 24.75 27.56
CA PHE A 34 14.86 25.56 27.53
C PHE A 34 16.03 24.84 28.23
N PHE A 35 15.82 24.37 29.47
CA PHE A 35 16.89 23.69 30.21
C PHE A 35 17.32 22.36 29.57
N LYS A 36 16.43 21.66 28.86
CA LYS A 36 16.81 20.50 28.05
C LYS A 36 17.84 20.87 26.98
N TRP A 37 17.60 21.95 26.22
CA TRP A 37 18.51 22.36 25.14
C TRP A 37 19.77 23.04 25.67
N LEU A 38 19.69 23.77 26.79
CA LEU A 38 20.88 24.29 27.47
C LEU A 38 21.79 23.18 27.97
N LYS A 39 21.21 22.12 28.57
CA LYS A 39 21.97 20.94 28.98
C LYS A 39 22.64 20.26 27.78
N ARG A 40 21.92 20.13 26.66
CA ARG A 40 22.48 19.56 25.43
C ARG A 40 23.57 20.44 24.83
N TYR A 41 23.40 21.76 24.81
CA TYR A 41 24.43 22.68 24.31
C TYR A 41 25.76 22.53 25.06
N LYS A 42 25.70 22.29 26.38
CA LYS A 42 26.90 22.10 27.21
C LYS A 42 27.54 20.71 27.08
N LEU A 43 26.79 19.69 26.64
CA LEU A 43 27.22 18.28 26.66
C LEU A 43 27.43 17.69 25.26
N ASP A 44 26.53 17.99 24.32
CA ASP A 44 26.60 17.58 22.93
C ASP A 44 27.30 18.71 22.16
N GLY A 45 28.36 18.42 21.41
CA GLY A 45 29.10 19.41 20.62
C GLY A 45 28.29 19.97 19.42
N LYS A 46 28.88 20.00 18.22
CA LYS A 46 28.30 20.70 17.03
C LYS A 46 26.84 20.37 16.65
N ASP A 47 26.29 19.24 17.09
CA ASP A 47 24.95 18.75 16.68
C ASP A 47 23.86 18.82 17.77
N TRP A 48 24.11 19.52 18.88
CA TRP A 48 23.18 19.64 20.01
C TRP A 48 21.79 20.13 19.63
N ALA A 49 21.67 20.98 18.61
CA ALA A 49 20.40 21.57 18.17
C ALA A 49 19.56 20.61 17.31
N LYS A 50 20.08 19.45 16.89
CA LYS A 50 19.35 18.46 16.09
C LYS A 50 18.42 17.62 16.95
N SER A 51 17.20 17.41 16.44
CA SER A 51 16.28 16.43 17.05
C SER A 51 16.89 15.04 16.92
N HIS A 52 16.96 14.32 18.03
CA HIS A 52 17.34 12.91 17.99
C HIS A 52 16.12 12.07 17.61
N PRO A 53 16.30 10.95 16.89
CA PRO A 53 15.22 10.01 16.65
C PRO A 53 14.66 9.51 17.99
N TYR A 54 13.34 9.60 18.18
CA TYR A 54 12.65 8.98 19.33
C TYR A 54 12.47 7.46 19.18
N ARG A 55 12.88 6.91 18.04
CA ARG A 55 12.70 5.48 17.74
C ARG A 55 13.82 4.68 18.41
N PRO A 56 13.52 3.53 19.03
CA PRO A 56 14.54 2.60 19.47
C PRO A 56 15.53 2.31 18.35
N HIS A 57 16.83 2.44 18.64
CA HIS A 57 17.89 2.13 17.68
C HIS A 57 17.92 0.64 17.32
N GLN A 58 17.37 -0.22 18.19
CA GLN A 58 17.24 -1.66 17.99
C GLN A 58 15.83 -2.12 18.34
N SER A 59 15.35 -3.13 17.62
CA SER A 59 14.09 -3.82 17.90
C SER A 59 14.45 -5.28 18.18
N PRO A 60 14.41 -5.75 19.44
CA PRO A 60 14.80 -7.12 19.79
C PRO A 60 14.01 -8.20 19.04
N LYS A 61 12.76 -7.92 18.67
CA LYS A 61 11.88 -8.81 17.88
C LYS A 61 12.11 -8.69 16.37
N ARG A 62 13.20 -8.06 15.92
CA ARG A 62 13.49 -7.93 14.50
C ARG A 62 13.91 -9.29 13.96
N ILE A 63 13.28 -9.68 12.85
CA ILE A 63 13.65 -10.89 12.14
C ILE A 63 15.12 -10.87 11.74
N ASP A 64 15.73 -12.04 11.71
CA ASP A 64 17.12 -12.22 11.30
C ASP A 64 17.41 -11.61 9.92
N LYS A 65 18.62 -11.10 9.75
CA LYS A 65 19.05 -10.42 8.52
C LYS A 65 19.08 -11.38 7.32
N ILE A 66 19.44 -12.65 7.53
CA ILE A 66 19.49 -13.66 6.46
C ILE A 66 18.07 -13.88 5.95
N MET A 67 17.11 -14.12 6.83
CA MET A 67 15.71 -14.30 6.45
C MET A 67 15.11 -13.05 5.78
N GLU A 68 15.46 -11.85 6.26
CA GLU A 68 15.08 -10.60 5.59
C GLU A 68 15.60 -10.56 4.13
N GLN A 69 16.87 -10.95 3.94
CA GLN A 69 17.50 -10.98 2.62
C GLN A 69 16.87 -12.06 1.72
N THR A 70 16.59 -13.25 2.25
CA THR A 70 15.89 -14.32 1.51
C THR A 70 14.53 -13.83 1.01
N VAL A 71 13.74 -13.15 1.85
CA VAL A 71 12.45 -12.58 1.43
C VAL A 71 12.60 -11.58 0.27
N ILE A 72 13.64 -10.74 0.30
CA ILE A 72 13.94 -9.77 -0.76
C ILE A 72 14.32 -10.49 -2.06
N GLU A 73 15.14 -11.53 -1.98
CA GLU A 73 15.57 -12.30 -3.14
C GLU A 73 14.42 -13.09 -3.76
N THR A 74 13.59 -13.75 -2.94
CA THR A 74 12.35 -14.40 -3.40
C THR A 74 11.43 -13.39 -4.09
N ARG A 75 11.27 -12.18 -3.54
CA ARG A 75 10.46 -11.12 -4.17
C ARG A 75 11.00 -10.77 -5.56
N LYS A 76 12.29 -10.52 -5.70
CA LYS A 76 12.93 -10.19 -7.00
C LYS A 76 12.87 -11.35 -7.98
N TYR A 77 13.00 -12.58 -7.49
CA TYR A 77 12.84 -13.79 -8.30
C TYR A 77 11.41 -13.88 -8.86
N LEU A 78 10.38 -13.71 -8.02
CA LEU A 78 8.98 -13.74 -8.46
C LEU A 78 8.63 -12.61 -9.42
N GLU A 79 9.22 -11.42 -9.26
CA GLU A 79 9.03 -10.29 -10.20
C GLU A 79 9.56 -10.58 -11.61
N ARG A 80 10.67 -11.33 -11.72
CA ARG A 80 11.25 -11.72 -13.02
C ARG A 80 10.49 -12.86 -13.68
N LYS A 81 9.72 -13.62 -12.92
CA LYS A 81 9.02 -14.79 -13.41
C LYS A 81 7.67 -14.39 -14.03
N GLN A 82 7.50 -14.71 -15.31
CA GLN A 82 6.28 -14.39 -16.05
C GLN A 82 5.03 -14.96 -15.33
N TYR A 83 3.97 -14.16 -15.28
CA TYR A 83 2.67 -14.48 -14.66
C TYR A 83 2.70 -14.82 -13.17
N SER A 84 3.84 -14.64 -12.48
CA SER A 84 3.93 -14.94 -11.06
C SER A 84 3.29 -13.86 -10.21
N GLN A 85 2.62 -14.30 -9.15
CA GLN A 85 2.21 -13.40 -8.09
C GLN A 85 3.44 -13.02 -7.28
N ILE A 86 3.49 -11.77 -6.85
CA ILE A 86 4.65 -11.17 -6.18
C ILE A 86 4.36 -10.81 -4.71
N GLY A 87 3.11 -10.93 -4.28
CA GLY A 87 2.66 -10.54 -2.93
C GLY A 87 3.20 -11.43 -1.81
N ALA A 88 2.96 -11.03 -0.57
CA ALA A 88 3.47 -11.73 0.60
C ALA A 88 3.03 -13.21 0.69
N LEU A 89 1.82 -13.55 0.23
CA LEU A 89 1.35 -14.94 0.16
C LEU A 89 2.17 -15.76 -0.84
N ALA A 90 2.48 -15.20 -2.01
CA ALA A 90 3.27 -15.87 -3.02
C ALA A 90 4.72 -16.09 -2.56
N ILE A 91 5.30 -15.09 -1.89
CA ILE A 91 6.62 -15.22 -1.25
C ILE A 91 6.59 -16.31 -0.19
N SER A 92 5.57 -16.33 0.67
CA SER A 92 5.45 -17.33 1.72
C SER A 92 5.33 -18.75 1.14
N TYR A 93 4.51 -18.91 0.12
CA TYR A 93 4.38 -20.16 -0.62
C TYR A 93 5.72 -20.61 -1.24
N ASP A 94 6.44 -19.70 -1.90
CA ASP A 94 7.71 -20.03 -2.56
C ASP A 94 8.80 -20.42 -1.55
N LEU A 95 8.88 -19.73 -0.39
CA LEU A 95 9.78 -20.11 0.70
C LEU A 95 9.46 -21.51 1.24
N ASN A 96 8.19 -21.78 1.55
CA ASN A 96 7.77 -23.09 2.04
C ASN A 96 8.05 -24.20 1.01
N LYS A 97 7.89 -23.91 -0.29
CA LYS A 97 8.22 -24.84 -1.38
C LYS A 97 9.71 -25.20 -1.41
N GLN A 98 10.58 -24.29 -0.99
CA GLN A 98 12.03 -24.52 -0.85
C GLN A 98 12.41 -25.17 0.48
N GLY A 99 11.44 -25.54 1.34
CA GLY A 99 11.69 -26.12 2.66
C GLY A 99 12.07 -25.10 3.74
N ILE A 100 11.97 -23.80 3.43
CA ILE A 100 12.29 -22.71 4.37
C ILE A 100 11.03 -22.30 5.12
N ILE A 101 11.08 -22.31 6.46
CA ILE A 101 9.96 -21.87 7.30
C ILE A 101 9.71 -20.38 7.05
N SER A 102 8.60 -20.08 6.40
CA SER A 102 8.24 -18.71 6.05
C SER A 102 7.84 -17.88 7.28
N PRO A 103 8.30 -16.62 7.40
CA PRO A 103 7.81 -15.73 8.44
C PRO A 103 6.35 -15.35 8.22
N PRO A 104 5.65 -14.84 9.26
CA PRO A 104 4.27 -14.40 9.13
C PRO A 104 4.08 -13.38 8.00
N ILE A 105 2.93 -13.43 7.32
CA ILE A 105 2.59 -12.54 6.21
C ILE A 105 2.74 -11.05 6.58
N SER A 106 2.39 -10.69 7.82
CA SER A 106 2.57 -9.33 8.34
C SER A 106 4.05 -8.91 8.41
N THR A 107 4.95 -9.83 8.75
CA THR A 107 6.40 -9.61 8.77
C THR A 107 6.96 -9.47 7.35
N ILE A 108 6.54 -10.33 6.41
CA ILE A 108 6.90 -10.19 4.99
C ILE A 108 6.49 -8.81 4.47
N ASN A 109 5.25 -8.38 4.74
CA ASN A 109 4.79 -7.05 4.33
C ASN A 109 5.62 -5.91 4.95
N LYS A 110 6.04 -6.03 6.22
CA LYS A 110 6.93 -5.05 6.86
C LYS A 110 8.32 -5.04 6.20
N ILE A 111 8.88 -6.21 5.85
CA ILE A 111 10.14 -6.34 5.10
C ILE A 111 10.04 -5.63 3.76
N LEU A 112 8.97 -5.88 3.00
CA LEU A 112 8.77 -5.26 1.69
C LEU A 112 8.67 -3.73 1.81
N ARG A 113 7.90 -3.23 2.78
CA ARG A 113 7.73 -1.78 3.00
C ARG A 113 9.03 -1.08 3.37
N ARG A 114 9.80 -1.61 4.33
CA ARG A 114 11.04 -0.98 4.79
C ARG A 114 12.15 -1.00 3.74
N ASN A 115 12.10 -1.94 2.79
CA ASN A 115 13.04 -2.06 1.67
C ASN A 115 12.50 -1.44 0.38
N ASN A 116 11.41 -0.66 0.42
CA ASN A 116 10.81 0.02 -0.74
C ASN A 116 10.41 -0.92 -1.90
N LEU A 117 10.08 -2.18 -1.61
CA LEU A 117 9.66 -3.18 -2.60
C LEU A 117 8.13 -3.20 -2.83
N VAL A 118 7.40 -2.28 -2.18
CA VAL A 118 5.97 -2.10 -2.42
C VAL A 118 5.80 -1.00 -3.47
N LEU A 119 5.63 -1.42 -4.72
CA LEU A 119 5.32 -0.49 -5.80
C LEU A 119 3.93 0.09 -5.61
N LYS A 120 3.80 1.41 -5.68
CA LYS A 120 2.50 2.07 -5.80
C LYS A 120 1.95 1.76 -7.18
N ARG A 121 0.71 1.28 -7.26
CA ARG A 121 0.01 1.15 -8.54
C ARG A 121 -0.06 2.53 -9.20
N THR A 122 0.42 2.62 -10.43
CA THR A 122 0.10 3.74 -11.29
C THR A 122 -1.42 3.72 -11.54
N LYS A 123 -2.06 4.89 -11.46
CA LYS A 123 -3.46 5.01 -11.86
C LYS A 123 -3.56 4.69 -13.35
N TYR A 124 -4.64 4.02 -13.75
CA TYR A 124 -4.91 3.78 -15.16
C TYR A 124 -5.00 5.12 -15.89
N THR A 125 -4.19 5.28 -16.93
CA THR A 125 -4.31 6.37 -17.89
C THR A 125 -5.00 5.83 -19.15
N PRO A 126 -6.14 6.41 -19.56
CA PRO A 126 -6.78 6.05 -20.82
C PRO A 126 -5.83 6.23 -22.00
N LYS A 127 -5.91 5.36 -23.00
CA LYS A 127 -5.04 5.39 -24.20
C LYS A 127 -5.31 6.58 -25.15
N GLY A 128 -6.30 7.44 -24.84
CA GLY A 128 -6.69 8.58 -25.67
C GLY A 128 -7.41 8.21 -26.98
N VAL A 129 -7.77 6.94 -27.18
CA VAL A 129 -8.49 6.49 -28.37
C VAL A 129 -9.97 6.90 -28.25
N SER A 130 -10.44 7.71 -29.19
CA SER A 130 -11.85 8.11 -29.28
C SER A 130 -12.66 6.99 -29.91
N TYR A 131 -13.35 6.19 -29.09
CA TYR A 131 -14.31 5.21 -29.57
C TYR A 131 -15.68 5.87 -29.71
N PRO A 132 -16.45 5.61 -30.79
CA PRO A 132 -17.81 6.10 -30.90
C PRO A 132 -18.64 5.55 -29.73
N SER A 133 -19.19 6.43 -28.90
CA SER A 133 -20.10 6.04 -27.81
C SER A 133 -21.54 6.28 -28.23
N LEU A 134 -22.38 5.26 -28.05
CA LEU A 134 -23.81 5.41 -28.19
C LEU A 134 -24.35 6.33 -27.09
N VAL A 135 -25.29 7.22 -27.43
CA VAL A 135 -26.02 8.00 -26.44
C VAL A 135 -27.09 7.09 -25.83
N ILE A 136 -26.86 6.66 -24.59
CA ILE A 136 -27.75 5.74 -23.90
C ILE A 136 -28.93 6.54 -23.34
N THR A 137 -30.14 6.31 -23.85
CA THR A 137 -31.32 7.14 -23.57
C THR A 137 -32.36 6.49 -22.65
N HIS A 138 -32.41 5.16 -22.58
CA HIS A 138 -33.37 4.41 -21.79
C HIS A 138 -32.80 3.05 -21.37
N SER A 139 -33.49 2.42 -20.42
CA SER A 139 -33.17 1.06 -19.95
C SER A 139 -33.31 0.04 -21.08
N ASN A 140 -32.49 -1.00 -21.06
CA ASN A 140 -32.38 -2.05 -22.08
C ASN A 140 -31.93 -1.57 -23.47
N TYR A 141 -31.42 -0.34 -23.59
CA TYR A 141 -30.86 0.16 -24.85
C TYR A 141 -29.48 -0.43 -25.17
N VAL A 142 -28.60 -0.52 -24.16
CA VAL A 142 -27.26 -1.12 -24.29
C VAL A 142 -26.96 -1.96 -23.06
N HIS A 143 -26.70 -3.24 -23.27
CA HIS A 143 -26.13 -4.12 -22.25
C HIS A 143 -24.64 -4.30 -22.52
N GLN A 144 -23.82 -4.16 -21.46
CA GLN A 144 -22.38 -4.41 -21.50
C GLN A 144 -22.10 -5.75 -20.83
N ILE A 145 -21.23 -6.55 -21.46
CA ILE A 145 -20.87 -7.89 -20.98
C ILE A 145 -19.37 -7.96 -20.68
N ASP A 146 -19.03 -8.58 -19.55
CA ASP A 146 -17.66 -8.97 -19.20
C ASP A 146 -17.64 -10.40 -18.68
N ILE A 147 -16.60 -11.16 -19.03
CA ILE A 147 -16.42 -12.54 -18.59
C ILE A 147 -15.17 -12.60 -17.73
N VAL A 148 -15.36 -12.85 -16.44
CA VAL A 148 -14.28 -12.89 -15.46
C VAL A 148 -13.95 -14.33 -15.12
N GLY A 149 -12.74 -14.77 -15.42
CA GLY A 149 -12.25 -16.08 -15.00
C GLY A 149 -10.92 -16.47 -15.64
N PRO A 150 -10.39 -17.65 -15.29
CA PRO A 150 -10.96 -18.58 -14.30
C PRO A 150 -10.82 -18.05 -12.87
N ARG A 151 -11.87 -18.25 -12.06
CA ARG A 151 -11.86 -18.10 -10.60
C ARG A 151 -12.05 -19.47 -9.95
N TYR A 152 -11.68 -19.58 -8.69
CA TYR A 152 -11.69 -20.85 -7.96
C TYR A 152 -12.37 -20.68 -6.62
N LEU A 153 -13.36 -21.53 -6.35
CA LEU A 153 -13.95 -21.71 -5.03
C LEU A 153 -13.23 -22.87 -4.33
N LYS A 154 -12.94 -22.71 -3.03
CA LYS A 154 -12.07 -23.61 -2.26
C LYS A 154 -12.50 -25.09 -2.31
N GLU A 155 -13.79 -25.36 -2.44
CA GLU A 155 -14.36 -26.71 -2.38
C GLU A 155 -15.15 -27.09 -3.65
N ASP A 156 -15.35 -26.13 -4.55
CA ASP A 156 -16.21 -26.29 -5.73
C ASP A 156 -15.43 -26.11 -7.06
N GLY A 157 -14.18 -25.65 -6.95
CA GLY A 157 -13.26 -25.61 -8.07
C GLY A 157 -13.49 -24.44 -9.02
N ARG A 158 -13.13 -24.65 -10.29
CA ARG A 158 -13.01 -23.60 -11.29
C ARG A 158 -14.37 -23.14 -11.81
N PHE A 159 -14.56 -21.83 -11.96
CA PHE A 159 -15.70 -21.23 -12.63
C PHE A 159 -15.31 -19.95 -13.39
N TYR A 160 -16.20 -19.50 -14.27
CA TYR A 160 -16.16 -18.25 -15.00
C TYR A 160 -17.45 -17.50 -14.72
N SER A 161 -17.36 -16.20 -14.44
CA SER A 161 -18.54 -15.36 -14.19
C SER A 161 -18.85 -14.56 -15.43
N ILE A 162 -19.98 -14.84 -16.08
CA ILE A 162 -20.50 -14.05 -17.19
C ILE A 162 -21.39 -12.97 -16.59
N ASN A 163 -20.91 -11.73 -16.62
CA ASN A 163 -21.56 -10.60 -15.98
C ASN A 163 -22.12 -9.66 -17.05
N ILE A 164 -23.37 -9.28 -16.91
CA ILE A 164 -24.04 -8.33 -17.80
C ILE A 164 -24.58 -7.18 -16.98
N ILE A 165 -24.41 -5.96 -17.46
CA ILE A 165 -24.93 -4.75 -16.84
C ILE A 165 -25.66 -3.91 -17.89
N ASP A 166 -26.82 -3.38 -17.50
CA ASP A 166 -27.50 -2.35 -18.25
C ASP A 166 -26.74 -1.02 -18.14
N ALA A 167 -26.41 -0.42 -19.28
CA ALA A 167 -25.56 0.77 -19.31
C ALA A 167 -26.30 2.03 -18.85
N PHE A 168 -27.63 2.04 -18.85
CA PHE A 168 -28.47 3.15 -18.41
C PHE A 168 -28.68 3.12 -16.90
N ASP A 169 -29.35 2.08 -16.39
CA ASP A 169 -29.81 2.00 -14.98
C ASP A 169 -28.93 1.15 -14.07
N ARG A 170 -27.90 0.50 -14.63
CA ARG A 170 -26.93 -0.34 -13.91
C ARG A 170 -27.51 -1.60 -13.28
N ARG A 171 -28.72 -2.03 -13.64
CA ARG A 171 -29.22 -3.37 -13.32
C ARG A 171 -28.26 -4.41 -13.90
N ASN A 172 -28.04 -5.50 -13.19
CA ASN A 172 -27.05 -6.50 -13.58
C ASN A 172 -27.58 -7.92 -13.43
N SER A 173 -27.00 -8.83 -14.22
CA SER A 173 -27.20 -10.26 -14.11
C SER A 173 -25.84 -10.96 -14.12
N THR A 174 -25.66 -11.90 -13.19
CA THR A 174 -24.40 -12.62 -12.99
C THR A 174 -24.65 -14.11 -13.17
N ASN A 175 -23.96 -14.73 -14.12
CA ASN A 175 -24.18 -16.11 -14.54
C ASN A 175 -22.86 -16.89 -14.39
N PRO A 176 -22.65 -17.58 -13.25
CA PRO A 176 -21.47 -18.41 -13.05
C PRO A 176 -21.58 -19.71 -13.84
N GLU A 177 -20.53 -20.03 -14.61
CA GLU A 177 -20.46 -21.20 -15.49
C GLU A 177 -19.15 -21.97 -15.30
N ARG A 178 -19.18 -23.29 -15.48
CA ARG A 178 -17.98 -24.15 -15.30
C ARG A 178 -16.95 -24.03 -16.42
N ARG A 179 -17.36 -23.50 -17.58
CA ARG A 179 -16.55 -23.41 -18.79
C ARG A 179 -16.76 -22.07 -19.47
N GLN A 180 -15.72 -21.52 -20.08
CA GLN A 180 -15.80 -20.38 -20.98
C GLN A 180 -15.86 -20.89 -22.41
N ASN A 181 -17.03 -21.33 -22.84
CA ASN A 181 -17.28 -21.73 -24.22
C ASN A 181 -18.53 -21.03 -24.75
N ARG A 182 -18.74 -21.12 -26.07
CA ARG A 182 -19.89 -20.49 -26.73
C ARG A 182 -21.22 -20.84 -26.07
N ILE A 183 -21.42 -22.12 -25.71
CA ILE A 183 -22.68 -22.60 -25.10
C ILE A 183 -22.93 -21.91 -23.75
N ALA A 184 -21.91 -21.85 -22.89
CA ALA A 184 -22.01 -21.20 -21.59
C ALA A 184 -22.28 -19.69 -21.72
N VAL A 185 -21.60 -19.02 -22.66
CA VAL A 185 -21.80 -17.59 -22.93
C VAL A 185 -23.22 -17.33 -23.45
N THR A 186 -23.70 -18.12 -24.41
CA THR A 186 -25.07 -18.00 -24.93
C THR A 186 -26.10 -18.24 -23.83
N LYS A 187 -25.90 -19.23 -22.97
CA LYS A 187 -26.78 -19.48 -21.82
C LYS A 187 -26.82 -18.29 -20.86
N GLY A 188 -25.66 -17.70 -20.54
CA GLY A 188 -25.57 -16.52 -19.69
C GLY A 188 -26.26 -15.29 -20.30
N LEU A 189 -26.13 -15.09 -21.61
CA LEU A 189 -26.83 -14.03 -22.35
C LEU A 189 -28.36 -14.21 -22.27
N VAL A 190 -28.87 -15.39 -22.60
CA VAL A 190 -30.31 -15.68 -22.59
C VAL A 190 -30.89 -15.49 -21.18
N SER A 191 -30.24 -16.05 -20.16
CA SER A 191 -30.63 -15.89 -18.76
C SER A 191 -30.67 -14.42 -18.33
N SER A 192 -29.68 -13.64 -18.74
CA SER A 192 -29.61 -12.22 -18.41
C SER A 192 -30.71 -11.41 -19.08
N TRP A 193 -31.00 -11.64 -20.36
CA TRP A 193 -32.09 -10.94 -21.06
C TRP A 193 -33.46 -11.30 -20.49
N GLN A 194 -33.69 -12.57 -20.15
CA GLN A 194 -34.91 -12.99 -19.46
C GLN A 194 -35.09 -12.32 -18.08
N THR A 195 -33.98 -11.94 -17.43
CA THR A 195 -33.99 -11.29 -16.11
C THR A 195 -34.11 -9.77 -16.20
N LEU A 196 -33.41 -9.13 -17.13
CA LEU A 196 -33.33 -7.67 -17.26
C LEU A 196 -34.49 -7.08 -18.07
N GLY A 197 -35.11 -7.88 -18.94
CA GLY A 197 -36.20 -7.49 -19.84
C GLY A 197 -35.73 -7.30 -21.27
#